data_AF-A0A2H5Y8Y9-F1
#
_entry.id   AF-A0A2H5Y8Y9-F1
#
_cell.length_a   1.000
_cell.length_b   1.000
_cell.length_c   1.000
_cell.angle_alpha   90.00
_cell.angle_beta   90.00
_cell.angle_gamma   90.00
#
_symmetry.space_group_name_H-M   'P 1'
#
loop_
_entity.id
_entity.type
_entity.pdbx_description
1 polymer ?
#
loop_
_entity_poly.entity_id
_entity_poly.type
_entity_poly.pdbx_seq_one_letter_code
_entity_poly.pdbx_strand_id
1 'polypeptide(L)'
;MAFMVEDLRDLLELLRQHPDWRQQLWALLASEELLRLPAEFQAFQEEFRSFRDQTFESFRQETERRFQRVEEQIAALVEAQRRHYEEFAAHRQEFLTYRAEADRRFAELREELAAARAEADRRFAELAEAQARTEERISRLEEAIARLTEAQRRTEEQVQQLIEAQARTEERVSRLEEAIARLTEAQRRTEEQVQQLIEAQRRTEEQVQQLAEAQRRLEERVEQLTEALRQTQEQIEKLARSQDQMRATLDRFAQIIGPAVEERLIPALREWVKEQGGALVGPVVSMTLDGIGEVDGVARIRWPEGRETWVLVSVKARVWPRDIREFRRGILEDAEARQALRARGISDPVWPIVFGLTLDDRALEAAIHAKVGLLISQQGMIVPPTPWSLEEGQPLSPD
;
A
#
# COMPACT_ATOMS: atom_id res chain seq x y z
N MET A 1 -71.06 -170.78 -162.24
CA MET A 1 -70.11 -169.76 -162.75
C MET A 1 -69.33 -169.24 -161.56
N ALA A 2 -68.01 -169.33 -161.59
CA ALA A 2 -67.17 -168.98 -160.44
C ALA A 2 -66.97 -167.47 -160.37
N PHE A 3 -67.38 -166.88 -159.25
CA PHE A 3 -67.12 -165.49 -158.88
C PHE A 3 -65.65 -165.39 -158.46
N MET A 4 -64.87 -164.60 -159.19
CA MET A 4 -63.41 -164.50 -158.99
C MET A 4 -63.08 -163.23 -158.19
N VAL A 5 -61.87 -163.17 -157.64
CA VAL A 5 -61.43 -162.09 -156.74
C VAL A 5 -61.37 -160.71 -157.43
N GLU A 6 -61.27 -160.63 -158.76
CA GLU A 6 -61.22 -159.36 -159.50
C GLU A 6 -62.59 -158.65 -159.56
N ASP A 7 -63.70 -159.39 -159.57
CA ASP A 7 -65.09 -158.85 -159.53
C ASP A 7 -65.36 -158.03 -158.25
N LEU A 8 -64.62 -158.31 -157.17
CA LEU A 8 -64.72 -157.58 -155.90
C LEU A 8 -64.03 -156.20 -155.98
N ARG A 9 -63.04 -156.04 -156.85
CA ARG A 9 -62.37 -154.76 -157.11
C ARG A 9 -63.27 -153.84 -157.90
N ASP A 10 -63.96 -154.38 -158.92
CA ASP A 10 -64.94 -153.62 -159.68
C ASP A 10 -66.14 -153.18 -158.80
N LEU A 11 -66.56 -154.01 -157.85
CA LEU A 11 -67.59 -153.65 -156.86
C LEU A 11 -67.14 -152.52 -155.90
N LEU A 12 -65.86 -152.52 -155.47
CA LEU A 12 -65.30 -151.47 -154.62
C LEU A 12 -65.06 -150.16 -155.37
N GLU A 13 -64.73 -150.23 -156.66
CA GLU A 13 -64.61 -149.07 -157.56
C GLU A 13 -66.01 -148.42 -157.77
N LEU A 14 -67.05 -149.24 -157.99
CA LEU A 14 -68.44 -148.81 -158.10
C LEU A 14 -68.99 -148.17 -156.82
N LEU A 15 -68.67 -148.73 -155.65
CA LEU A 15 -69.08 -148.18 -154.34
C LEU A 15 -68.34 -146.88 -153.96
N ARG A 16 -67.20 -146.58 -154.59
CA ARG A 16 -66.51 -145.29 -154.47
C ARG A 16 -67.09 -144.22 -155.38
N GLN A 17 -67.59 -144.58 -156.56
CA GLN A 17 -68.18 -143.63 -157.51
C GLN A 17 -69.64 -143.27 -157.21
N HIS A 18 -70.37 -144.10 -156.43
CA HIS A 18 -71.74 -143.82 -155.99
C HIS A 18 -71.84 -143.68 -154.44
N PRO A 19 -71.73 -142.44 -153.90
CA PRO A 19 -71.80 -142.17 -152.46
C PRO A 19 -73.09 -142.65 -151.78
N ASP A 20 -74.21 -142.64 -152.50
CA ASP A 20 -75.53 -142.99 -151.97
C ASP A 20 -75.65 -144.49 -151.67
N TRP A 21 -74.96 -145.33 -152.44
CA TRP A 21 -74.92 -146.79 -152.22
C TRP A 21 -74.07 -147.14 -150.99
N ARG A 22 -73.02 -146.36 -150.73
CA ARG A 22 -72.17 -146.50 -149.56
C ARG A 22 -72.91 -146.12 -148.28
N GLN A 23 -73.77 -145.09 -148.31
CA GLN A 23 -74.68 -144.76 -147.20
C GLN A 23 -75.70 -145.88 -146.94
N GLN A 24 -76.27 -146.49 -147.98
CA GLN A 24 -77.20 -147.62 -147.83
C GLN A 24 -76.51 -148.88 -147.28
N LEU A 25 -75.28 -149.16 -147.74
CA LEU A 25 -74.47 -150.26 -147.21
C LEU A 25 -74.07 -150.01 -145.74
N TRP A 26 -73.78 -148.77 -145.36
CA TRP A 26 -73.51 -148.36 -143.98
C TRP A 26 -74.74 -148.49 -143.07
N ALA A 27 -75.93 -148.15 -143.56
CA ALA A 27 -77.18 -148.32 -142.82
C ALA A 27 -77.57 -149.79 -142.60
N LEU A 28 -77.15 -150.70 -143.49
CA LEU A 28 -77.37 -152.16 -143.37
C LEU A 28 -76.32 -152.85 -142.48
N LEU A 29 -75.13 -152.28 -142.32
CA LEU A 29 -74.00 -152.86 -141.56
C LEU A 29 -73.78 -152.24 -140.17
N ALA A 30 -74.25 -151.02 -139.91
CA ALA A 30 -74.11 -150.35 -138.62
C ALA A 30 -75.15 -150.85 -137.60
N SER A 31 -74.71 -151.22 -136.40
CA SER A 31 -75.60 -151.52 -135.27
C SER A 31 -76.29 -150.25 -134.76
N GLU A 32 -77.49 -150.40 -134.19
CA GLU A 32 -78.31 -149.28 -133.69
C GLU A 32 -77.56 -148.36 -132.68
N GLU A 33 -76.58 -148.90 -131.96
CA GLU A 33 -75.73 -148.18 -130.99
C GLU A 33 -74.80 -147.15 -131.66
N LEU A 34 -74.25 -147.45 -132.83
CA LEU A 34 -73.35 -146.54 -133.55
C LEU A 34 -74.07 -145.35 -134.18
N LEU A 35 -75.39 -145.44 -134.36
CA LEU A 35 -76.23 -144.36 -134.86
C LEU A 35 -76.64 -143.35 -133.77
N ARG A 36 -76.64 -143.71 -132.47
CA ARG A 36 -77.07 -142.84 -131.35
C ARG A 36 -75.96 -141.97 -130.74
N LEU A 37 -74.71 -142.38 -130.89
CA LEU A 37 -73.52 -141.77 -130.30
C LEU A 37 -73.37 -140.24 -130.54
N PRO A 38 -73.69 -139.69 -131.73
CA PRO A 38 -73.61 -138.24 -131.94
C PRO A 38 -74.59 -137.42 -131.08
N ALA A 39 -75.77 -137.97 -130.79
CA ALA A 39 -76.79 -137.29 -129.98
C ALA A 39 -76.44 -137.29 -128.49
N GLU A 40 -75.93 -138.42 -127.97
CA GLU A 40 -75.47 -138.51 -126.58
C GLU A 40 -74.29 -137.58 -126.30
N PHE A 41 -73.36 -137.44 -127.26
CA PHE A 41 -72.24 -136.51 -127.13
C PHE A 41 -72.69 -135.04 -127.12
N GLN A 42 -73.73 -134.67 -127.88
CA GLN A 42 -74.30 -133.31 -127.83
C GLN A 42 -75.00 -133.02 -126.49
N ALA A 43 -75.78 -133.97 -125.97
CA ALA A 43 -76.44 -133.82 -124.68
C ALA A 43 -75.42 -133.60 -123.54
N PHE A 44 -74.32 -134.38 -123.54
CA PHE A 44 -73.23 -134.19 -122.58
C PHE A 44 -72.56 -132.82 -122.73
N GLN A 45 -72.34 -132.33 -123.96
CA GLN A 45 -71.78 -131.00 -124.17
C GLN A 45 -72.67 -129.87 -123.65
N GLU A 46 -74.00 -129.99 -123.82
CA GLU A 46 -74.96 -129.01 -123.31
C GLU A 46 -75.00 -129.01 -121.78
N GLU A 47 -75.01 -130.19 -121.17
CA GLU A 47 -74.99 -130.35 -119.72
C GLU A 47 -73.69 -129.80 -119.10
N PHE A 48 -72.54 -130.10 -119.72
CA PHE A 48 -71.24 -129.55 -119.30
C PHE A 48 -71.16 -128.03 -119.44
N ARG A 49 -71.73 -127.45 -120.51
CA ARG A 49 -71.82 -125.98 -120.66
C ARG A 49 -72.69 -125.36 -119.58
N SER A 50 -73.88 -125.92 -119.33
CA SER A 50 -74.79 -125.44 -118.29
C SER A 50 -74.15 -125.46 -116.91
N PHE A 51 -73.51 -126.58 -116.55
CA PHE A 51 -72.78 -126.71 -115.28
C PHE A 51 -71.64 -125.68 -115.16
N ARG A 52 -70.85 -125.52 -116.22
CA ARG A 52 -69.76 -124.53 -116.26
C ARG A 52 -70.29 -123.12 -116.07
N ASP A 53 -71.34 -122.74 -116.81
CA ASP A 53 -71.85 -121.37 -116.81
C ASP A 53 -72.53 -121.02 -115.47
N GLN A 54 -73.25 -121.96 -114.84
CA GLN A 54 -73.81 -121.78 -113.49
C GLN A 54 -72.72 -121.63 -112.41
N THR A 55 -71.67 -122.47 -112.48
CA THR A 55 -70.57 -122.42 -111.51
C THR A 55 -69.82 -121.09 -111.62
N PHE A 56 -69.51 -120.65 -112.85
CA PHE A 56 -68.86 -119.36 -113.08
C PHE A 56 -69.71 -118.18 -112.61
N GLU A 57 -71.02 -118.17 -112.88
CA GLU A 57 -71.89 -117.06 -112.47
C GLU A 57 -72.05 -117.00 -110.94
N SER A 58 -72.16 -118.16 -110.26
CA SER A 58 -72.20 -118.20 -108.78
C SER A 58 -70.92 -117.66 -108.14
N PHE A 59 -69.75 -118.04 -108.69
CA PHE A 59 -68.46 -117.53 -108.24
C PHE A 59 -68.32 -116.02 -108.51
N ARG A 60 -68.79 -115.55 -109.68
CA ARG A 60 -68.80 -114.13 -110.04
C ARG A 60 -69.64 -113.30 -109.06
N GLN A 61 -70.85 -113.75 -108.73
CA GLN A 61 -71.75 -113.06 -107.81
C GLN A 61 -71.23 -113.04 -106.37
N GLU A 62 -70.65 -114.14 -105.89
CA GLU A 62 -70.02 -114.18 -104.56
C GLU A 62 -68.82 -113.24 -104.49
N THR A 63 -68.02 -113.19 -105.56
CA THR A 63 -66.87 -112.28 -105.67
C THR A 63 -67.33 -110.82 -105.67
N GLU A 64 -68.35 -110.47 -106.45
CA GLU A 64 -68.94 -109.13 -106.49
C GLU A 64 -69.47 -108.69 -105.12
N ARG A 65 -70.21 -109.56 -104.41
CA ARG A 65 -70.71 -109.27 -103.06
C ARG A 65 -69.57 -109.07 -102.05
N ARG A 66 -68.49 -109.83 -102.17
CA ARG A 66 -67.29 -109.64 -101.33
C ARG A 66 -66.62 -108.31 -101.63
N PHE A 67 -66.50 -107.92 -102.90
CA PHE A 67 -65.96 -106.61 -103.28
C PHE A 67 -66.82 -105.46 -102.74
N GLN A 68 -68.13 -105.51 -102.92
CA GLN A 68 -69.05 -104.50 -102.38
C GLN A 68 -68.93 -104.36 -100.86
N ARG A 69 -68.86 -105.48 -100.13
CA ARG A 69 -68.65 -105.45 -98.67
C ARG A 69 -67.33 -104.80 -98.30
N VAL A 70 -66.26 -105.07 -99.05
CA VAL A 70 -64.95 -104.46 -98.83
C VAL A 70 -64.98 -102.96 -99.13
N GLU A 71 -65.63 -102.54 -100.22
CA GLU A 71 -65.81 -101.12 -100.56
C GLU A 71 -66.60 -100.37 -99.48
N GLU A 72 -67.68 -100.95 -98.98
CA GLU A 72 -68.45 -100.38 -97.86
C GLU A 72 -67.62 -100.27 -96.58
N GLN A 73 -66.82 -101.29 -96.26
CA GLN A 73 -65.91 -101.27 -95.11
C GLN A 73 -64.81 -100.21 -95.27
N ILE A 74 -64.25 -100.07 -96.47
CA ILE A 74 -63.25 -99.04 -96.79
C ILE A 74 -63.89 -97.66 -96.67
N ALA A 75 -65.09 -97.44 -97.21
CA ALA A 75 -65.80 -96.17 -97.11
C ALA A 75 -66.13 -95.81 -95.66
N ALA A 76 -66.60 -96.77 -94.86
CA ALA A 76 -66.85 -96.58 -93.43
C ALA A 76 -65.56 -96.26 -92.65
N LEU A 77 -64.45 -96.91 -92.99
CA LEU A 77 -63.13 -96.63 -92.40
C LEU A 77 -62.64 -95.22 -92.77
N VAL A 78 -62.80 -94.81 -94.02
CA VAL A 78 -62.43 -93.46 -94.49
C VAL A 78 -63.25 -92.40 -93.77
N GLU A 79 -64.56 -92.59 -93.59
CA GLU A 79 -65.40 -91.64 -92.86
C GLU A 79 -65.09 -91.61 -91.36
N ALA A 80 -64.79 -92.76 -90.74
CA ALA A 80 -64.32 -92.82 -89.36
C ALA A 80 -62.97 -92.10 -89.18
N GLN A 81 -62.03 -92.29 -90.11
CA GLN A 81 -60.77 -91.55 -90.16
C GLN A 81 -61.01 -90.05 -90.32
N ARG A 82 -61.90 -89.64 -91.24
CA ARG A 82 -62.25 -88.24 -91.48
C ARG A 82 -62.79 -87.57 -90.21
N ARG A 83 -63.74 -88.23 -89.52
CA ARG A 83 -64.29 -87.74 -88.24
C ARG A 83 -63.21 -87.63 -87.16
N HIS A 84 -62.35 -88.63 -87.02
CA HIS A 84 -61.26 -88.58 -86.06
C HIS A 84 -60.25 -87.46 -86.37
N TYR A 85 -59.95 -87.21 -87.66
CA TYR A 85 -59.12 -86.07 -88.07
C TYR A 85 -59.79 -84.73 -87.77
N GLU A 86 -61.10 -84.60 -88.01
CA GLU A 86 -61.86 -83.38 -87.70
C GLU A 86 -61.90 -83.12 -86.19
N GLU A 87 -62.17 -84.13 -85.36
CA GLU A 87 -62.14 -84.02 -83.89
C GLU A 87 -60.74 -83.69 -83.37
N PHE A 88 -59.71 -84.33 -83.90
CA PHE A 88 -58.32 -84.04 -83.53
C PHE A 88 -57.88 -82.64 -83.98
N ALA A 89 -58.33 -82.18 -85.16
CA ALA A 89 -58.09 -80.82 -85.62
C ALA A 89 -58.79 -79.79 -84.72
N ALA A 90 -60.03 -80.05 -84.28
CA ALA A 90 -60.76 -79.21 -83.36
C ALA A 90 -60.05 -79.11 -81.99
N HIS A 91 -59.68 -80.25 -81.38
CA HIS A 91 -58.93 -80.27 -80.12
C HIS A 91 -57.57 -79.58 -80.23
N ARG A 92 -56.87 -79.74 -81.36
CA ARG A 92 -55.62 -79.02 -81.62
C ARG A 92 -55.87 -77.52 -81.66
N GLN A 93 -56.95 -77.07 -82.31
CA GLN A 93 -57.27 -75.65 -82.39
C GLN A 93 -57.60 -75.07 -81.00
N GLU A 94 -58.40 -75.78 -80.20
CA GLU A 94 -58.69 -75.39 -78.81
C GLU A 94 -57.44 -75.37 -77.93
N PHE A 95 -56.53 -76.33 -78.11
CA PHE A 95 -55.25 -76.32 -77.39
C PHE A 95 -54.38 -75.14 -77.80
N LEU A 96 -54.35 -74.78 -79.08
CA LEU A 96 -53.60 -73.63 -79.57
C LEU A 96 -54.18 -72.31 -79.07
N THR A 97 -55.52 -72.17 -78.97
CA THR A 97 -56.14 -70.98 -78.38
C THR A 97 -55.84 -70.89 -76.89
N TYR A 98 -55.98 -71.98 -76.13
CA TYR A 98 -55.61 -72.01 -74.72
C TYR A 98 -54.14 -71.69 -74.49
N ARG A 99 -53.24 -72.22 -75.32
CA ARG A 99 -51.81 -71.91 -75.26
C ARG A 99 -51.54 -70.44 -75.55
N ALA A 100 -52.18 -69.86 -76.56
CA ALA A 100 -52.05 -68.44 -76.87
C ALA A 100 -52.59 -67.53 -75.75
N GLU A 101 -53.70 -67.90 -75.11
CA GLU A 101 -54.24 -67.19 -73.95
C GLU A 101 -53.32 -67.31 -72.73
N ALA A 102 -52.75 -68.49 -72.48
CA ALA A 102 -51.79 -68.70 -71.40
C ALA A 102 -50.52 -67.87 -71.62
N ASP A 103 -49.95 -67.92 -72.83
CA ASP A 103 -48.77 -67.13 -73.21
C ASP A 103 -49.04 -65.62 -73.04
N ARG A 104 -50.24 -65.16 -73.42
CA ARG A 104 -50.67 -63.77 -73.22
C ARG A 104 -50.78 -63.40 -71.75
N ARG A 105 -51.44 -64.22 -70.92
CA ARG A 105 -51.55 -63.97 -69.47
C ARG A 105 -50.19 -63.99 -68.78
N PHE A 106 -49.29 -64.88 -69.19
CA PHE A 106 -47.92 -64.91 -68.68
C PHE A 106 -47.12 -63.67 -69.12
N ALA A 107 -47.33 -63.16 -70.33
CA ALA A 107 -46.73 -61.92 -70.79
C ALA A 107 -47.25 -60.72 -69.97
N GLU A 108 -48.57 -60.61 -69.79
CA GLU A 108 -49.20 -59.56 -68.96
C GLU A 108 -48.68 -59.60 -67.52
N LEU A 109 -48.65 -60.78 -66.87
CA LEU A 109 -48.08 -60.96 -65.53
C LEU A 109 -46.60 -60.57 -65.46
N ARG A 110 -45.81 -60.89 -66.50
CA ARG A 110 -44.39 -60.50 -66.56
C ARG A 110 -44.21 -59.00 -66.67
N GLU A 111 -45.04 -58.32 -67.45
CA GLU A 111 -45.01 -56.85 -67.54
C GLU A 111 -45.44 -56.20 -66.22
N GLU A 112 -46.49 -56.70 -65.56
CA GLU A 112 -46.91 -56.21 -64.25
C GLU A 112 -45.82 -56.41 -63.18
N LEU A 113 -45.17 -57.58 -63.15
CA LEU A 113 -44.05 -57.84 -62.24
C LEU A 113 -42.85 -56.95 -62.55
N ALA A 114 -42.55 -56.70 -63.82
CA ALA A 114 -41.46 -55.80 -64.22
C ALA A 114 -41.76 -54.36 -63.80
N ALA A 115 -42.99 -53.89 -63.99
CA ALA A 115 -43.44 -52.56 -63.58
C ALA A 115 -43.40 -52.41 -62.06
N ALA A 116 -43.93 -53.38 -61.30
CA ALA A 116 -43.90 -53.38 -59.84
C ALA A 116 -42.47 -53.39 -59.30
N ARG A 117 -41.56 -54.15 -59.93
CA ARG A 117 -40.14 -54.16 -59.57
C ARG A 117 -39.47 -52.82 -59.85
N ALA A 118 -39.72 -52.22 -61.02
CA ALA A 118 -39.18 -50.91 -61.35
C ALA A 118 -39.68 -49.81 -60.39
N GLU A 119 -40.95 -49.86 -59.97
CA GLU A 119 -41.47 -48.92 -58.98
C GLU A 119 -40.89 -49.16 -57.58
N ALA A 120 -40.68 -50.42 -57.18
CA ALA A 120 -40.00 -50.74 -55.93
C ALA A 120 -38.56 -50.21 -55.93
N ASP A 121 -37.80 -50.47 -57.00
CA ASP A 121 -36.42 -49.97 -57.17
C ASP A 121 -36.37 -48.44 -57.11
N ARG A 122 -37.34 -47.75 -57.73
CA ARG A 122 -37.47 -46.29 -57.64
C ARG A 122 -37.74 -45.82 -56.21
N ARG A 123 -38.68 -46.43 -55.48
CA ARG A 123 -38.98 -46.07 -54.08
C ARG A 123 -37.79 -46.33 -53.16
N PHE A 124 -37.04 -47.41 -53.39
CA PHE A 124 -35.80 -47.68 -52.65
C PHE A 124 -34.73 -46.63 -52.93
N ALA A 125 -34.58 -46.19 -54.19
CA ALA A 125 -33.66 -45.10 -54.51
C ALA A 125 -34.06 -43.79 -53.82
N GLU A 126 -35.34 -43.43 -53.85
CA GLU A 126 -35.86 -42.23 -53.17
C GLU A 126 -35.64 -42.29 -51.64
N LEU A 127 -35.82 -43.47 -51.03
CA LEU A 127 -35.52 -43.70 -49.60
C LEU A 127 -34.02 -43.59 -49.30
N ALA A 128 -33.15 -44.14 -50.14
CA ALA A 128 -31.71 -44.04 -49.97
C ALA A 128 -31.22 -42.58 -50.06
N GLU A 129 -31.77 -41.80 -51.00
CA GLU A 129 -31.48 -40.36 -51.08
C GLU A 129 -32.02 -39.57 -49.87
N ALA A 130 -33.21 -39.92 -49.37
CA ALA A 130 -33.76 -39.32 -48.15
C ALA A 130 -32.91 -39.64 -46.92
N GLN A 131 -32.41 -40.88 -46.81
CA GLN A 131 -31.51 -41.29 -45.75
C GLN A 131 -30.18 -40.53 -45.84
N ALA A 132 -29.55 -40.46 -47.02
CA ALA A 132 -28.30 -39.74 -47.22
C ALA A 132 -28.41 -38.25 -46.83
N ARG A 133 -29.50 -37.58 -47.22
CA ARG A 133 -29.78 -36.19 -46.80
C ARG A 133 -29.95 -36.05 -45.30
N THR A 134 -30.49 -37.07 -44.64
CA THR A 134 -30.69 -37.06 -43.18
C THR A 134 -29.36 -37.24 -42.46
N GLU A 135 -28.51 -38.16 -42.91
CA GLU A 135 -27.14 -38.36 -42.40
C GLU A 135 -26.29 -37.10 -42.55
N GLU A 136 -26.41 -36.41 -43.69
CA GLU A 136 -25.72 -35.14 -43.90
C GLU A 136 -26.20 -34.05 -42.92
N ARG A 137 -27.52 -33.96 -42.68
CA ARG A 137 -28.08 -33.02 -41.69
C ARG A 137 -27.62 -33.35 -40.27
N ILE A 138 -27.55 -34.63 -39.91
CA ILE A 138 -27.05 -35.08 -38.61
C ILE A 138 -25.58 -34.69 -38.47
N SER A 139 -24.74 -34.97 -39.48
CA SER A 139 -23.32 -34.59 -39.46
C SER A 139 -23.12 -33.09 -39.27
N ARG A 140 -23.90 -32.26 -39.98
CA ARG A 140 -23.86 -30.79 -39.80
C ARG A 140 -24.31 -30.36 -38.40
N LEU A 141 -25.29 -31.06 -37.81
CA LEU A 141 -25.76 -30.80 -36.45
C LEU A 141 -24.69 -31.15 -35.41
N GLU A 142 -24.01 -32.28 -35.58
CA GLU A 142 -22.89 -32.69 -34.73
C GLU A 142 -21.77 -31.67 -34.76
N GLU A 143 -21.39 -31.17 -35.94
CA GLU A 143 -20.40 -30.09 -36.06
C GLU A 143 -20.86 -28.78 -35.41
N ALA A 144 -22.15 -28.45 -35.51
CA ALA A 144 -22.70 -27.25 -34.88
C ALA A 144 -22.68 -27.37 -33.35
N ILE A 145 -23.03 -28.54 -32.80
CA ILE A 145 -22.94 -28.84 -31.37
C ILE A 145 -21.48 -28.77 -30.91
N ALA A 146 -20.54 -29.38 -31.63
CA ALA A 146 -19.12 -29.31 -31.30
C ALA A 146 -18.60 -27.87 -31.23
N ARG A 147 -19.01 -27.03 -32.20
CA ARG A 147 -18.68 -25.59 -32.20
C ARG A 147 -19.29 -24.84 -31.01
N LEU A 148 -20.54 -25.16 -30.64
CA LEU A 148 -21.20 -24.57 -29.48
C LEU A 148 -20.53 -24.99 -28.17
N THR A 149 -20.15 -26.25 -28.02
CA THR A 149 -19.42 -26.73 -26.83
C THR A 149 -18.09 -26.00 -26.67
N GLU A 150 -17.32 -25.82 -27.74
CA GLU A 150 -16.05 -25.09 -27.67
C GLU A 150 -16.27 -23.59 -27.39
N ALA A 151 -17.30 -22.97 -27.98
CA ALA A 151 -17.66 -21.59 -27.66
C ALA A 151 -18.05 -21.44 -26.18
N GLN A 152 -18.84 -22.37 -25.65
CA GLN A 152 -19.22 -22.40 -24.24
C GLN A 152 -17.98 -22.54 -23.34
N ARG A 153 -17.06 -23.46 -23.66
CA ARG A 153 -15.81 -23.65 -22.92
C ARG A 153 -14.97 -22.37 -22.85
N ARG A 154 -14.86 -21.65 -23.98
CA ARG A 154 -14.18 -20.34 -24.03
C ARG A 154 -14.89 -19.28 -23.20
N THR A 155 -16.22 -19.25 -23.22
CA THR A 155 -16.99 -18.33 -22.37
C THR A 155 -16.79 -18.63 -20.89
N GLU A 156 -16.77 -19.91 -20.49
CA GLU A 156 -16.48 -20.32 -19.11
C GLU A 156 -15.06 -19.87 -18.68
N GLU A 157 -14.05 -20.05 -19.53
CA GLU A 157 -12.69 -19.54 -19.28
C GLU A 157 -12.66 -18.01 -19.13
N GLN A 158 -13.37 -17.26 -19.98
CA GLN A 158 -13.46 -15.80 -19.89
C GLN A 158 -14.15 -15.35 -18.61
N VAL A 159 -15.23 -16.03 -18.20
CA VAL A 159 -15.92 -15.74 -16.94
C VAL A 159 -15.00 -15.99 -15.75
N GLN A 160 -14.23 -17.09 -15.76
CA GLN A 160 -13.25 -17.37 -14.71
C GLN A 160 -12.18 -16.29 -14.61
N GLN A 161 -11.65 -15.83 -15.75
CA GLN A 161 -10.69 -14.71 -15.79
C GLN A 161 -11.28 -13.41 -15.24
N LEU A 162 -12.56 -13.13 -15.52
CA LEU A 162 -13.25 -11.96 -14.97
C LEU A 162 -13.42 -12.06 -13.46
N ILE A 163 -13.75 -13.24 -12.92
CA ILE A 163 -13.84 -13.47 -11.47
C ILE A 163 -12.48 -13.20 -10.81
N GLU A 164 -11.38 -13.69 -11.38
CA GLU A 164 -10.03 -13.45 -10.86
C GLU A 164 -9.59 -11.99 -10.98
N ALA A 165 -9.96 -11.30 -12.06
CA ALA A 165 -9.73 -9.87 -12.22
C ALA A 165 -10.53 -9.04 -11.20
N GLN A 166 -11.77 -9.44 -10.92
CA GLN A 166 -12.63 -8.82 -9.91
C GLN A 166 -12.04 -9.02 -8.50
N ALA A 167 -11.63 -10.24 -8.14
CA ALA A 167 -11.01 -10.52 -6.84
C ALA A 167 -9.73 -9.68 -6.61
N ARG A 168 -8.87 -9.54 -7.63
CA ARG A 168 -7.69 -8.65 -7.57
C ARG A 168 -8.07 -7.18 -7.41
N THR A 169 -9.19 -6.77 -8.00
CA THR A 169 -9.69 -5.39 -7.88
C THR A 169 -10.22 -5.13 -6.47
N GLU A 170 -10.98 -6.06 -5.90
CA GLU A 170 -11.47 -5.99 -4.51
C GLU A 170 -10.31 -5.91 -3.51
N GLU A 171 -9.26 -6.72 -3.70
CA GLU A 171 -8.06 -6.64 -2.86
C GLU A 171 -7.37 -5.27 -2.95
N ARG A 172 -7.27 -4.70 -4.16
CA ARG A 172 -6.71 -3.34 -4.35
C ARG A 172 -7.57 -2.27 -3.68
N VAL A 173 -8.88 -2.38 -3.74
CA VAL A 173 -9.81 -1.46 -3.06
C VAL A 173 -9.63 -1.55 -1.55
N SER A 174 -9.58 -2.75 -0.98
CA SER A 174 -9.35 -2.94 0.47
C SER A 174 -8.02 -2.34 0.92
N ARG A 175 -6.93 -2.54 0.16
CA ARG A 175 -5.64 -1.88 0.45
C ARG A 175 -5.70 -0.36 0.38
N LEU A 176 -6.48 0.21 -0.55
CA LEU A 176 -6.70 1.65 -0.65
C LEU A 176 -7.49 2.18 0.53
N GLU A 177 -8.53 1.47 0.97
CA GLU A 177 -9.31 1.82 2.16
C GLU A 177 -8.42 1.86 3.42
N GLU A 178 -7.55 0.86 3.61
CA GLU A 178 -6.58 0.87 4.70
C GLU A 178 -5.59 2.05 4.61
N ALA A 179 -5.10 2.36 3.41
CA ALA A 179 -4.18 3.47 3.20
C ALA A 179 -4.86 4.82 3.52
N ILE A 180 -6.12 5.00 3.11
CA ILE A 180 -6.91 6.19 3.41
C ILE A 180 -7.13 6.30 4.93
N ALA A 181 -7.50 5.21 5.62
CA ALA A 181 -7.68 5.22 7.06
C ALA A 181 -6.41 5.63 7.82
N ARG A 182 -5.24 5.14 7.37
CA ARG A 182 -3.94 5.55 7.93
C ARG A 182 -3.62 7.02 7.67
N LEU A 183 -3.92 7.53 6.48
CA LEU A 183 -3.75 8.94 6.14
C LEU A 183 -4.66 9.84 6.98
N THR A 184 -5.92 9.45 7.20
CA THR A 184 -6.85 10.18 8.06
C THR A 184 -6.34 10.26 9.49
N GLU A 185 -5.84 9.16 10.07
CA GLU A 185 -5.27 9.19 11.42
C GLU A 185 -3.98 10.01 11.50
N ALA A 186 -3.12 9.93 10.46
CA ALA A 186 -1.92 10.77 10.38
C ALA A 186 -2.29 12.27 10.32
N GLN A 187 -3.29 12.63 9.52
CA GLN A 187 -3.80 13.99 9.43
C GLN A 187 -4.35 14.46 10.78
N ARG A 188 -5.14 13.65 11.48
CA ARG A 188 -5.68 13.97 12.81
C ARG A 188 -4.56 14.27 13.82
N ARG A 189 -3.49 13.47 13.81
CA ARG A 189 -2.31 13.70 14.66
C ARG A 189 -1.58 14.99 14.30
N THR A 190 -1.44 15.29 13.00
CA THR A 190 -0.84 16.55 12.56
C THR A 190 -1.69 17.75 12.99
N GLU A 191 -3.02 17.67 12.89
CA GLU A 191 -3.93 18.71 13.37
C GLU A 191 -3.79 18.93 14.89
N GLU A 192 -3.70 17.85 15.68
CA GLU A 192 -3.43 17.93 17.12
C GLU A 192 -2.08 18.59 17.43
N GLN A 193 -1.01 18.23 16.70
CA GLN A 193 0.31 18.83 16.86
C GLN A 193 0.31 20.33 16.51
N VAL A 194 -0.39 20.72 15.43
CA VAL A 194 -0.54 22.13 15.06
C VAL A 194 -1.29 22.90 16.15
N GLN A 195 -2.35 22.32 16.72
CA GLN A 195 -3.08 22.95 17.82
C GLN A 195 -2.19 23.14 19.06
N GLN A 196 -1.38 22.15 19.42
CA GLN A 196 -0.40 22.26 20.51
C GLN A 196 0.64 23.35 20.25
N LEU A 197 1.12 23.48 19.00
CA LEU A 197 2.04 24.54 18.62
C LEU A 197 1.40 25.93 18.74
N ILE A 198 0.14 26.09 18.34
CA ILE A 198 -0.60 27.34 18.50
C ILE A 198 -0.70 27.71 20.00
N GLU A 199 -1.02 26.75 20.86
CA GLU A 199 -1.10 26.99 22.31
C GLU A 199 0.27 27.35 22.92
N ALA A 200 1.34 26.66 22.51
CA ALA A 200 2.70 26.95 22.96
C ALA A 200 3.16 28.34 22.49
N GLN A 201 2.84 28.70 21.25
CA GLN A 201 3.09 30.03 20.71
C GLN A 201 2.35 31.09 21.52
N ARG A 202 1.05 30.89 21.82
CA ARG A 202 0.27 31.84 22.62
C ARG A 202 0.86 32.05 24.02
N ARG A 203 1.29 30.97 24.69
CA ARG A 203 1.98 31.06 26.00
C ARG A 203 3.29 31.82 25.90
N THR A 204 4.03 31.64 24.82
CA THR A 204 5.29 32.34 24.58
C THR A 204 5.05 33.83 24.36
N GLU A 205 4.03 34.18 23.57
CA GLU A 205 3.61 35.57 23.38
C GLU A 205 3.18 36.23 24.70
N GLU A 206 2.41 35.53 25.55
CA GLU A 206 2.06 35.99 26.89
C GLU A 206 3.30 36.22 27.78
N GLN A 207 4.28 35.31 27.77
CA GLN A 207 5.55 35.47 28.51
C GLN A 207 6.39 36.65 28.01
N VAL A 208 6.46 36.85 26.69
CA VAL A 208 7.17 37.99 26.10
C VAL A 208 6.51 39.31 26.50
N GLN A 209 5.18 39.37 26.53
CA GLN A 209 4.45 40.55 27.02
C GLN A 209 4.75 40.82 28.49
N GLN A 210 4.74 39.80 29.35
CA GLN A 210 5.09 39.95 30.77
C GLN A 210 6.53 40.41 30.97
N LEU A 211 7.49 39.90 30.19
CA LEU A 211 8.88 40.35 30.22
C LEU A 211 9.01 41.80 29.79
N ALA A 212 8.30 42.21 28.73
CA ALA A 212 8.29 43.59 28.27
C ALA A 212 7.72 44.55 29.34
N GLU A 213 6.65 44.16 30.05
CA GLU A 213 6.11 44.92 31.17
C GLU A 213 7.06 45.00 32.36
N ALA A 214 7.70 43.88 32.72
CA ALA A 214 8.70 43.83 33.77
C ALA A 214 9.91 44.71 33.46
N GLN A 215 10.36 44.71 32.19
CA GLN A 215 11.43 45.57 31.71
C GLN A 215 11.04 47.06 31.83
N ARG A 216 9.84 47.46 31.38
CA ARG A 216 9.37 48.84 31.56
C ARG A 216 9.35 49.29 33.02
N ARG A 217 8.86 48.43 33.92
CA ARG A 217 8.87 48.71 35.37
C ARG A 217 10.29 48.83 35.93
N LEU A 218 11.24 48.05 35.40
CA LEU A 218 12.64 48.15 35.79
C LEU A 218 13.26 49.46 35.30
N GLU A 219 12.99 49.85 34.06
CA GLU A 219 13.42 51.13 33.48
C GLU A 219 12.91 52.31 34.33
N GLU A 220 11.63 52.32 34.69
CA GLU A 220 11.04 53.32 35.60
C GLU A 220 11.74 53.36 36.96
N ARG A 221 12.06 52.19 37.56
CA ARG A 221 12.79 52.13 38.84
C ARG A 221 14.22 52.63 38.72
N VAL A 222 14.91 52.34 37.63
CA VAL A 222 16.26 52.83 37.38
C VAL A 222 16.24 54.36 37.24
N GLU A 223 15.25 54.92 36.56
CA GLU A 223 15.07 56.37 36.46
C GLU A 223 14.81 57.01 37.84
N GLN A 224 13.92 56.41 38.64
CA GLN A 224 13.66 56.86 40.01
C GLN A 224 14.91 56.80 40.90
N LEU A 225 15.71 55.73 40.81
CA LEU A 225 16.97 55.61 41.55
C LEU A 225 17.99 56.65 41.10
N THR A 226 18.05 56.93 39.79
CA THR A 226 18.94 57.95 39.24
C THR A 226 18.59 59.34 39.79
N GLU A 227 17.30 59.67 39.84
CA GLU A 227 16.83 60.93 40.41
C GLU A 227 17.07 61.00 41.93
N ALA A 228 16.85 59.92 42.67
CA ALA A 228 17.15 59.86 44.10
C ALA A 228 18.66 60.02 44.39
N LEU A 229 19.53 59.43 43.56
CA LEU A 229 20.97 59.62 43.65
C LEU A 229 21.35 61.08 43.39
N ARG A 230 20.76 61.72 42.37
CA ARG A 230 20.96 63.14 42.07
C ARG A 230 20.60 64.02 43.27
N GLN A 231 19.44 63.77 43.89
CA GLN A 231 19.00 64.50 45.08
C GLN A 231 19.91 64.27 46.29
N THR A 232 20.37 63.03 46.49
CA THR A 232 21.31 62.69 47.57
C THR A 232 22.65 63.41 47.37
N GLN A 233 23.14 63.46 46.13
CA GLN A 233 24.37 64.18 45.80
C GLN A 233 24.24 65.68 46.08
N GLU A 234 23.12 66.30 45.73
CA GLU A 234 22.84 67.70 46.08
C GLU A 234 22.79 67.93 47.60
N GLN A 235 22.23 66.98 48.36
CA GLN A 235 22.19 67.05 49.82
C GLN A 235 23.59 66.93 50.44
N ILE A 236 24.43 66.04 49.93
CA ILE A 236 25.83 65.91 50.35
C ILE A 236 26.61 67.20 50.05
N GLU A 237 26.43 67.80 48.88
CA GLU A 237 27.07 69.09 48.56
C GLU A 237 26.63 70.21 49.49
N LYS A 238 25.33 70.27 49.84
CA LYS A 238 24.81 71.24 50.81
C LYS A 238 25.40 71.00 52.21
N LEU A 239 25.48 69.74 52.63
CA LEU A 239 26.06 69.37 53.93
C LEU A 239 27.54 69.74 53.99
N ALA A 240 28.31 69.45 52.93
CA ALA A 240 29.73 69.81 52.83
C ALA A 240 29.92 71.34 52.97
N ARG A 241 29.13 72.15 52.25
CA ARG A 241 29.16 73.61 52.38
C ARG A 241 28.81 74.09 53.80
N SER A 242 27.83 73.47 54.45
CA SER A 242 27.46 73.80 55.84
C SER A 242 28.59 73.44 56.81
N GLN A 243 29.26 72.31 56.61
CA GLN A 243 30.40 71.88 57.42
C GLN A 243 31.58 72.85 57.28
N ASP A 244 31.89 73.31 56.07
CA ASP A 244 32.93 74.32 55.83
C ASP A 244 32.62 75.65 56.53
N GLN A 245 31.35 76.09 56.48
CA GLN A 245 30.89 77.28 57.19
C GLN A 245 30.99 77.14 58.72
N MET A 246 30.63 75.97 59.25
CA MET A 246 30.77 75.67 60.68
C MET A 246 32.24 75.68 61.10
N ARG A 247 33.13 75.08 60.31
CA ARG A 247 34.58 75.09 60.56
C ARG A 247 35.12 76.52 60.59
N ALA A 248 34.77 77.35 59.61
CA ALA A 248 35.18 78.76 59.57
C ALA A 248 34.63 79.56 60.77
N THR A 249 33.47 79.18 61.31
CA THR A 249 32.90 79.82 62.50
C THR A 249 33.64 79.41 63.77
N LEU A 250 33.99 78.13 63.91
CA LEU A 250 34.79 77.63 65.02
C LEU A 250 36.18 78.28 65.05
N ASP A 251 36.82 78.45 63.88
CA ASP A 251 38.11 79.15 63.78
C ASP A 251 38.02 80.60 64.29
N ARG A 252 36.92 81.31 63.98
CA ARG A 252 36.68 82.66 64.52
C ARG A 252 36.44 82.68 66.03
N PHE A 253 35.72 81.70 66.59
CA PHE A 253 35.54 81.60 68.04
C PHE A 253 36.86 81.35 68.77
N ALA A 254 37.74 80.52 68.21
CA ALA A 254 39.06 80.25 68.78
C ALA A 254 39.91 81.54 68.87
N GLN A 255 39.84 82.40 67.86
CA GLN A 255 40.56 83.69 67.84
C GLN A 255 40.10 84.68 68.93
N ILE A 256 38.87 84.56 69.45
CA ILE A 256 38.31 85.47 70.46
C ILE A 256 38.66 85.01 71.88
N ILE A 257 38.60 83.70 72.15
CA ILE A 257 38.76 83.18 73.52
C ILE A 257 40.22 83.15 73.97
N GLY A 258 41.19 82.93 73.06
CA GLY A 258 42.61 82.84 73.40
C GLY A 258 43.14 84.08 74.18
N PRO A 259 43.09 85.28 73.59
CA PRO A 259 43.63 86.49 74.23
C PRO A 259 42.95 86.84 75.57
N ALA A 260 41.64 86.56 75.70
CA ALA A 260 40.88 86.86 76.90
C ALA A 260 41.29 86.00 78.12
N VAL A 261 41.80 84.79 77.88
CA VAL A 261 42.35 83.94 78.96
C VAL A 261 43.75 84.41 79.32
N GLU A 262 44.58 84.77 78.34
CA GLU A 262 45.94 85.26 78.55
C GLU A 262 45.99 86.56 79.37
N GLU A 263 45.06 87.51 79.16
CA GLU A 263 44.98 88.75 79.97
C GLU A 263 44.86 88.49 81.49
N ARG A 264 44.26 87.36 81.88
CA ARG A 264 44.07 86.99 83.29
C ARG A 264 45.27 86.30 83.92
N LEU A 265 46.24 85.87 83.12
CA LEU A 265 47.47 85.24 83.60
C LEU A 265 48.29 86.19 84.47
N ILE A 266 48.54 87.40 83.97
CA ILE A 266 49.47 88.34 84.62
C ILE A 266 49.00 88.73 86.03
N PRO A 267 47.72 89.10 86.27
CA PRO A 267 47.23 89.37 87.60
C PRO A 267 47.37 88.18 88.55
N ALA A 268 46.95 86.99 88.11
CA ALA A 268 46.98 85.78 88.94
C ALA A 268 48.40 85.35 89.30
N LEU A 269 49.33 85.40 88.35
CA LEU A 269 50.74 85.06 88.61
C LEU A 269 51.37 86.07 89.56
N ARG A 270 51.11 87.37 89.38
CA ARG A 270 51.65 88.43 90.25
C ARG A 270 51.14 88.31 91.68
N GLU A 271 49.86 88.00 91.86
CA GLU A 271 49.25 87.80 93.17
C GLU A 271 49.91 86.63 93.91
N TRP A 272 50.01 85.48 93.27
CA TRP A 272 50.66 84.31 93.87
C TRP A 272 52.15 84.57 94.19
N VAL A 273 52.91 85.21 93.31
CA VAL A 273 54.32 85.56 93.58
C VAL A 273 54.46 86.45 94.82
N LYS A 274 53.55 87.41 94.98
CA LYS A 274 53.54 88.33 96.12
C LYS A 274 53.18 87.62 97.43
N GLU A 275 52.22 86.68 97.41
CA GLU A 275 51.88 85.86 98.57
C GLU A 275 53.08 85.04 99.08
N GLN A 276 53.94 84.57 98.17
CA GLN A 276 55.16 83.84 98.51
C GLN A 276 56.33 84.76 98.90
N GLY A 277 56.11 86.09 99.03
CA GLY A 277 57.13 87.07 99.38
C GLY A 277 58.07 87.48 98.24
N GLY A 278 57.88 86.96 97.03
CA GLY A 278 58.68 87.29 95.86
C GLY A 278 58.17 88.52 95.11
N ALA A 279 58.95 89.00 94.13
CA ALA A 279 58.58 90.06 93.21
C ALA A 279 58.93 89.69 91.76
N LEU A 280 58.03 89.95 90.82
CA LEU A 280 58.29 89.77 89.39
C LEU A 280 59.29 90.82 88.89
N VAL A 281 60.42 90.38 88.34
CA VAL A 281 61.50 91.22 87.80
C VAL A 281 61.32 91.35 86.29
N GLY A 282 60.33 92.15 85.89
CA GLY A 282 60.00 92.45 84.49
C GLY A 282 58.59 91.98 84.07
N PRO A 283 58.22 92.21 82.80
CA PRO A 283 56.94 91.75 82.27
C PRO A 283 56.91 90.22 82.08
N VAL A 284 55.72 89.64 82.16
CA VAL A 284 55.47 88.27 81.66
C VAL A 284 55.39 88.36 80.15
N VAL A 285 56.19 87.59 79.44
CA VAL A 285 56.25 87.62 77.96
C VAL A 285 55.89 86.26 77.40
N SER A 286 55.09 86.21 76.32
CA SER A 286 54.94 84.97 75.56
C SER A 286 56.20 84.71 74.73
N MET A 287 56.56 83.44 74.57
CA MET A 287 57.78 83.04 73.86
C MET A 287 57.49 81.90 72.87
N THR A 288 57.61 82.20 71.57
CA THR A 288 57.53 81.19 70.52
C THR A 288 58.84 80.42 70.39
N LEU A 289 58.83 79.11 70.57
CA LEU A 289 59.97 78.22 70.33
C LEU A 289 59.91 77.73 68.88
N ASP A 290 60.99 77.97 68.12
CA ASP A 290 61.03 77.73 66.68
C ASP A 290 60.70 76.27 66.35
N GLY A 291 59.52 76.04 65.76
CA GLY A 291 59.08 74.73 65.28
C GLY A 291 58.53 73.75 66.34
N ILE A 292 58.51 74.12 67.62
CA ILE A 292 58.16 73.19 68.73
C ILE A 292 56.87 73.61 69.45
N GLY A 293 56.60 74.92 69.53
CA GLY A 293 55.39 75.45 70.15
C GLY A 293 55.62 76.80 70.81
N GLU A 294 54.59 77.36 71.43
CA GLU A 294 54.67 78.63 72.17
C GLU A 294 54.52 78.37 73.68
N VAL A 295 55.34 79.05 74.47
CA VAL A 295 55.15 79.13 75.92
C VAL A 295 54.42 80.43 76.22
N ASP A 296 53.15 80.29 76.59
CA ASP A 296 52.17 81.38 76.73
C ASP A 296 52.59 82.47 77.75
N GLY A 297 53.47 82.15 78.69
CA GLY A 297 54.05 83.14 79.59
C GLY A 297 55.39 82.72 80.19
N VAL A 298 56.38 83.59 80.10
CA VAL A 298 57.71 83.44 80.70
C VAL A 298 57.97 84.65 81.58
N ALA A 299 58.35 84.42 82.84
CA ALA A 299 58.59 85.49 83.80
C ALA A 299 59.75 85.17 84.73
N ARG A 300 60.38 86.21 85.28
CA ARG A 300 61.45 86.10 86.27
C ARG A 300 60.96 86.58 87.64
N ILE A 301 61.20 85.81 88.69
CA ILE A 301 60.86 86.14 90.08
C ILE A 301 62.14 86.36 90.87
N ARG A 302 62.19 87.40 91.69
CA ARG A 302 63.20 87.62 92.72
C ARG A 302 62.60 87.35 94.09
N TRP A 303 63.27 86.51 94.86
CA TRP A 303 62.85 86.10 96.20
C TRP A 303 63.50 86.98 97.29
N PRO A 304 62.95 87.02 98.52
CA PRO A 304 63.51 87.78 99.64
C PRO A 304 64.98 87.46 99.94
N GLU A 305 65.40 86.21 99.68
CA GLU A 305 66.76 85.74 99.90
C GLU A 305 67.76 86.24 98.83
N GLY A 306 67.31 87.06 97.87
CA GLY A 306 68.13 87.62 96.79
C GLY A 306 68.31 86.69 95.58
N ARG A 307 67.80 85.46 95.63
CA ARG A 307 67.82 84.51 94.51
C ARG A 307 66.77 84.87 93.45
N GLU A 308 67.09 84.66 92.18
CA GLU A 308 66.17 84.83 91.05
C GLU A 308 65.83 83.47 90.42
N THR A 309 64.56 83.24 90.09
CA THR A 309 64.09 82.02 89.41
C THR A 309 63.20 82.37 88.23
N TRP A 310 63.08 81.45 87.28
CA TRP A 310 62.21 81.62 86.11
C TRP A 310 60.92 80.84 86.28
N VAL A 311 59.84 81.34 85.68
CA VAL A 311 58.54 80.67 85.60
C VAL A 311 58.16 80.51 84.15
N LEU A 312 57.72 79.31 83.79
CA LEU A 312 57.14 79.00 82.50
C LEU A 312 55.67 78.70 82.71
N VAL A 313 54.80 79.35 81.95
CA VAL A 313 53.36 79.23 82.08
C VAL A 313 52.74 78.81 80.75
N SER A 314 51.91 77.77 80.77
CA SER A 314 50.97 77.49 79.68
C SER A 314 49.55 77.84 80.08
N VAL A 315 48.81 78.50 79.19
CA VAL A 315 47.48 79.05 79.40
C VAL A 315 46.43 78.18 78.71
N LYS A 316 45.40 77.79 79.46
CA LYS A 316 44.24 77.03 78.92
C LYS A 316 42.93 77.61 79.47
N ALA A 317 41.91 77.78 78.61
CA ALA A 317 40.59 78.22 79.05
C ALA A 317 39.99 77.28 80.11
N ARG A 318 40.18 75.97 79.91
CA ARG A 318 39.94 74.91 80.89
C ARG A 318 41.11 73.95 80.88
N VAL A 319 41.69 73.68 82.03
CA VAL A 319 42.84 72.77 82.17
C VAL A 319 42.35 71.33 82.19
N TRP A 320 42.80 70.53 81.23
CA TRP A 320 42.57 69.09 81.16
C TRP A 320 43.84 68.31 81.51
N PRO A 321 43.72 67.04 81.92
CA PRO A 321 44.88 66.18 82.17
C PRO A 321 45.83 66.04 80.97
N ARG A 322 45.32 66.17 79.74
CA ARG A 322 46.14 66.13 78.52
C ARG A 322 47.04 67.35 78.40
N ASP A 323 46.55 68.52 78.78
CA ASP A 323 47.28 69.78 78.61
C ASP A 323 48.54 69.78 79.49
N ILE A 324 48.43 69.24 80.70
CA ILE A 324 49.56 69.06 81.63
C ILE A 324 50.59 68.08 81.06
N ARG A 325 50.14 66.97 80.46
CA ARG A 325 51.03 65.97 79.85
C ARG A 325 51.73 66.53 78.61
N GLU A 326 51.02 67.28 77.78
CA GLU A 326 51.55 67.95 76.60
C GLU A 326 52.58 69.01 77.01
N PHE A 327 52.29 69.83 78.02
CA PHE A 327 53.24 70.83 78.52
C PHE A 327 54.51 70.19 79.11
N ARG A 328 54.35 69.11 79.90
CA ARG A 328 55.49 68.37 80.43
C ARG A 328 56.33 67.73 79.33
N ARG A 329 55.72 66.94 78.44
CA ARG A 329 56.46 66.21 77.39
C ARG A 329 57.06 67.15 76.34
N GLY A 330 56.29 68.14 75.91
CA GLY A 330 56.65 69.02 74.79
C GLY A 330 57.54 70.20 75.16
N ILE A 331 57.56 70.64 76.42
CA ILE A 331 58.37 71.80 76.84
C ILE A 331 59.42 71.41 77.90
N LEU A 332 59.04 70.62 78.92
CA LEU A 332 59.92 70.35 80.05
C LEU A 332 60.84 69.13 79.86
N GLU A 333 60.39 68.11 79.14
CA GLU A 333 61.21 66.91 78.87
C GLU A 333 61.92 67.03 77.50
N ASP A 334 61.26 67.65 76.53
CA ASP A 334 61.77 67.82 75.18
C ASP A 334 63.12 68.58 75.15
N ALA A 335 64.12 67.97 74.53
CA ALA A 335 65.49 68.49 74.54
C ALA A 335 65.63 69.74 73.67
N GLU A 336 64.93 69.81 72.54
CA GLU A 336 64.98 70.95 71.63
C GLU A 336 64.28 72.17 72.25
N ALA A 337 63.12 71.98 72.90
CA ALA A 337 62.41 73.03 73.61
C ALA A 337 63.26 73.62 74.74
N ARG A 338 63.91 72.77 75.54
CA ARG A 338 64.80 73.21 76.63
C ARG A 338 66.02 73.95 76.10
N GLN A 339 66.62 73.48 75.01
CA GLN A 339 67.75 74.18 74.38
C GLN A 339 67.33 75.56 73.86
N ALA A 340 66.15 75.68 73.26
CA ALA A 340 65.60 76.96 72.80
C ALA A 340 65.34 77.93 73.96
N LEU A 341 64.79 77.45 75.09
CA LEU A 341 64.60 78.26 76.29
C LEU A 341 65.95 78.76 76.85
N ARG A 342 66.97 77.89 76.94
CA ARG A 342 68.33 78.27 77.40
C ARG A 342 69.01 79.24 76.46
N ALA A 343 68.88 79.05 75.14
CA ALA A 343 69.44 79.96 74.13
C ALA A 343 68.90 81.39 74.25
N ARG A 344 67.67 81.56 74.79
CA ARG A 344 67.07 82.86 75.08
C ARG A 344 67.39 83.41 76.48
N GLY A 345 68.33 82.81 77.19
CA GLY A 345 68.86 83.31 78.46
C GLY A 345 68.05 82.89 79.70
N ILE A 346 67.13 81.92 79.56
CA ILE A 346 66.42 81.33 80.70
C ILE A 346 67.38 80.33 81.38
N SER A 347 67.56 80.50 82.68
CA SER A 347 68.50 79.74 83.49
C SER A 347 67.78 78.88 84.53
N ASP A 348 68.46 77.84 85.01
CA ASP A 348 67.94 77.00 86.08
C ASP A 348 67.93 77.77 87.42
N PRO A 349 66.94 77.53 88.30
CA PRO A 349 65.79 76.64 88.11
C PRO A 349 64.56 77.32 87.47
N VAL A 350 63.79 76.55 86.69
CA VAL A 350 62.48 76.98 86.14
C VAL A 350 61.32 76.36 86.89
N TRP A 351 60.25 77.13 87.09
CA TRP A 351 59.02 76.66 87.74
C TRP A 351 57.92 76.56 86.69
N PRO A 352 57.54 75.34 86.29
CA PRO A 352 56.48 75.14 85.32
C PRO A 352 55.12 75.30 85.96
N ILE A 353 54.25 76.10 85.36
CA ILE A 353 52.88 76.34 85.82
C ILE A 353 51.94 76.15 84.62
N VAL A 354 50.80 75.51 84.85
CA VAL A 354 49.66 75.59 83.94
C VAL A 354 48.63 76.51 84.56
N PHE A 355 48.26 77.55 83.80
CA PHE A 355 47.25 78.51 84.17
C PHE A 355 45.93 78.22 83.46
N GLY A 356 44.82 78.35 84.17
CA GLY A 356 43.51 78.37 83.52
C GLY A 356 42.39 79.03 84.31
N LEU A 357 41.22 79.17 83.66
CA LEU A 357 40.03 79.73 84.30
C LEU A 357 39.27 78.68 85.12
N THR A 358 39.27 77.44 84.63
CA THR A 358 38.62 76.28 85.25
C THR A 358 39.52 75.05 85.09
N LEU A 359 39.35 74.02 85.92
CA LEU A 359 40.05 72.74 85.78
C LEU A 359 39.08 71.57 85.69
N ASP A 360 39.50 70.50 85.02
CA ASP A 360 38.94 69.16 85.17
C ASP A 360 39.39 68.54 86.50
N ASP A 361 38.54 67.77 87.17
CA ASP A 361 38.85 67.12 88.45
C ASP A 361 40.14 66.29 88.41
N ARG A 362 40.37 65.55 87.32
CA ARG A 362 41.57 64.72 87.09
C ARG A 362 42.82 65.52 86.76
N ALA A 363 42.71 66.81 86.42
CA ALA A 363 43.87 67.64 86.11
C ALA A 363 44.71 67.89 87.36
N LEU A 364 44.08 67.90 88.54
CA LEU A 364 44.75 68.05 89.82
C LEU A 364 45.79 66.94 90.05
N GLU A 365 45.37 65.68 89.95
CA GLU A 365 46.26 64.52 90.09
C GLU A 365 47.36 64.53 89.02
N ALA A 366 47.01 64.87 87.78
CA ALA A 366 47.97 64.95 86.70
C ALA A 366 49.07 66.00 86.96
N ALA A 367 48.72 67.16 87.50
CA ALA A 367 49.67 68.22 87.84
C ALA A 367 50.61 67.79 88.97
N ILE A 368 50.07 67.16 90.02
CA ILE A 368 50.83 66.63 91.15
C ILE A 368 51.85 65.58 90.67
N HIS A 369 51.40 64.62 89.85
CA HIS A 369 52.28 63.58 89.28
C HIS A 369 53.30 64.16 88.29
N ALA A 370 52.90 65.18 87.54
CA ALA A 370 53.78 65.86 86.61
C ALA A 370 54.75 66.82 87.30
N LYS A 371 54.61 67.10 88.61
CA LYS A 371 55.43 68.10 89.32
C LYS A 371 55.35 69.50 88.69
N VAL A 372 54.18 69.81 88.12
CA VAL A 372 53.87 71.07 87.47
C VAL A 372 52.88 71.84 88.34
N GLY A 373 53.10 73.14 88.50
CA GLY A 373 52.23 74.01 89.26
C GLY A 373 50.88 74.19 88.56
N LEU A 374 49.81 74.32 89.32
CA LEU A 374 48.47 74.53 88.79
C LEU A 374 47.89 75.80 89.40
N LEU A 375 47.80 76.85 88.58
CA LEU A 375 47.31 78.17 88.97
C LEU A 375 45.95 78.43 88.32
N ILE A 376 44.91 78.64 89.12
CA ILE A 376 43.56 78.91 88.61
C ILE A 376 43.13 80.31 88.98
N SER A 377 42.68 81.07 87.97
CA SER A 377 42.48 82.53 88.05
C SER A 377 41.73 83.06 89.27
N GLN A 378 40.77 82.32 89.83
CA GLN A 378 40.00 82.73 91.02
C GLN A 378 40.23 81.87 92.26
N GLN A 379 41.05 80.82 92.16
CA GLN A 379 41.32 79.88 93.25
C GLN A 379 42.77 79.96 93.74
N GLY A 380 43.62 80.72 93.05
CA GLY A 380 45.04 80.81 93.34
C GLY A 380 45.79 79.54 92.95
N MET A 381 46.94 79.32 93.59
CA MET A 381 47.78 78.15 93.34
C MET A 381 47.21 76.92 94.05
N ILE A 382 46.71 75.96 93.29
CA ILE A 382 46.13 74.73 93.82
C ILE A 382 47.21 73.66 94.02
N VAL A 383 48.13 73.57 93.06
CA VAL A 383 49.30 72.67 93.15
C VAL A 383 50.55 73.54 93.04
N PRO A 384 51.41 73.62 94.06
CA PRO A 384 52.63 74.39 93.95
C PRO A 384 53.58 73.76 92.92
N PRO A 385 54.26 74.57 92.09
CA PRO A 385 55.24 74.05 91.14
C PRO A 385 56.45 73.47 91.88
N THR A 386 56.99 72.38 91.35
CA THR A 386 58.33 71.92 91.74
C THR A 386 59.36 72.61 90.84
N PRO A 387 60.55 73.00 91.32
CA PRO A 387 61.59 73.52 90.44
C PRO A 387 62.08 72.43 89.48
N TRP A 388 62.35 72.78 88.22
CA TRP A 388 62.89 71.88 87.20
C TRP A 388 64.25 72.39 86.71
N SER A 389 65.13 71.46 86.33
CA SER A 389 66.34 71.78 85.58
C SER A 389 66.06 71.68 84.08
N LEU A 390 66.34 72.75 83.35
CA LEU A 390 66.37 72.77 81.89
C LEU A 390 67.57 72.00 81.33
N GLU A 391 68.64 71.82 82.11
CA GLU A 391 69.78 70.98 81.71
C GLU A 391 69.42 69.50 81.71
N GLU A 392 68.88 69.01 82.82
CA GLU A 392 68.59 67.59 83.01
C GLU A 392 67.19 67.18 82.53
N GLY A 393 66.26 68.14 82.38
CA GLY A 393 64.88 67.88 81.96
C GLY A 393 64.07 67.14 83.03
N GLN A 394 64.40 67.35 84.31
CA GLN A 394 63.81 66.65 85.45
C GLN A 394 63.55 67.63 86.61
N PRO A 395 62.58 67.31 87.49
CA PRO A 395 62.33 68.10 88.69
C PRO A 395 63.52 68.01 89.66
N LEU A 396 63.95 69.15 90.17
CA LEU A 396 64.98 69.26 91.20
C LEU A 396 64.40 68.81 92.56
N SER A 397 65.19 68.06 93.33
CA SER A 397 64.78 67.63 94.67
C SER A 397 64.77 68.83 95.64
N PRO A 398 63.77 68.93 96.54
CA PRO A 398 63.79 69.95 97.58
C PRO A 398 64.91 69.60 98.59
N ASP A 399 65.90 70.49 98.73
CA ASP A 399 66.80 70.52 99.88
C ASP A 399 66.10 71.11 101.11
#